data_AF-A0A7C8YBI5-F1
#
_entry.id   AF-A0A7C8YBI5-F1
#
_cell.length_a   1.000
_cell.length_b   1.000
_cell.length_c   1.000
_cell.angle_alpha   90.00
_cell.angle_beta   90.00
_cell.angle_gamma   90.00
#
_symmetry.space_group_name_H-M   'P 1'
#
loop_
_entity.id
_entity.type
_entity.pdbx_description
1 polymer ?
#
loop_
_entity_poly.entity_id
_entity_poly.type
_entity_poly.pdbx_seq_one_letter_code
_entity_poly.pdbx_strand_id
1 'polypeptide(L)'
;MYDLGTGLEVLSPLCPHLFLQMAGLGNFAKGMAVVAARATRLPLYSSFAKEGNLSDLFAKGEAISTLFNVVGIGAGISLASTICSSMQGKVIVAPVLSVLHIYSVIEEMRAVPVNTLNPQRTAMLVADFVKMGKISSPADLRYREDLLFPGHLIEDAGKVKVGRPLHEVAKPSKFREWRDMFPDEKFFLNHGSQWTDMVLEQSATGEDALRGWLVAAYASSTKQSLDDMNPNVLFQAYEEMESVFPQFLSLLQSKGWHTDRFLDGTGTRFAS
;
A
#
# COMPACT_ATOMS: atom_id res chain seq x y z
N MET A 1 0.69 2.86 -14.80
CA MET A 1 0.25 3.96 -15.69
C MET A 1 1.25 4.24 -16.81
N TYR A 2 2.54 4.39 -16.51
CA TYR A 2 3.57 4.66 -17.52
C TYR A 2 3.64 3.59 -18.63
N ASP A 3 3.74 2.31 -18.24
CA ASP A 3 3.75 1.17 -19.17
C ASP A 3 2.49 1.07 -20.01
N LEU A 4 1.32 1.31 -19.40
CA LEU A 4 0.04 1.35 -20.11
C LEU A 4 0.06 2.44 -21.20
N GLY A 5 0.52 3.64 -20.87
CA GLY A 5 0.63 4.73 -21.84
C GLY A 5 1.60 4.41 -22.98
N THR A 6 2.71 3.76 -22.66
CA THR A 6 3.68 3.28 -23.66
C THR A 6 3.06 2.20 -24.56
N GLY A 7 2.30 1.27 -24.00
CA GLY A 7 1.56 0.26 -24.75
C GLY A 7 0.56 0.86 -25.73
N LEU A 8 -0.20 1.89 -25.31
CA LEU A 8 -1.14 2.59 -26.19
C LEU A 8 -0.46 3.22 -27.40
N GLU A 9 0.72 3.82 -27.21
CA GLU A 9 1.49 4.41 -28.31
C GLU A 9 2.06 3.36 -29.25
N VAL A 10 2.62 2.27 -28.72
CA VAL A 10 3.18 1.18 -29.51
C VAL A 10 2.11 0.50 -30.37
N LEU A 11 0.90 0.33 -29.83
CA LEU A 11 -0.23 -0.30 -30.52
C LEU A 11 -1.00 0.68 -31.43
N SER A 12 -0.84 1.99 -31.25
CA SER A 12 -1.59 3.01 -32.01
C SER A 12 -1.56 2.82 -33.53
N PRO A 13 -0.47 2.36 -34.19
CA PRO A 13 -0.48 2.20 -35.64
C PRO A 13 -1.31 0.99 -36.12
N LEU A 14 -1.68 0.06 -35.22
CA LEU A 14 -2.61 -1.04 -35.52
C LEU A 14 -4.07 -0.57 -35.54
N CYS A 15 -4.36 0.59 -34.95
CA CYS A 15 -5.68 1.20 -34.90
C CYS A 15 -5.64 2.62 -35.47
N PRO A 16 -5.37 2.81 -36.78
CA PRO A 16 -5.16 4.13 -37.38
C PRO A 16 -6.36 5.07 -37.22
N HIS A 17 -7.58 4.53 -37.18
CA HIS A 17 -8.82 5.28 -36.93
C HIS A 17 -8.93 5.85 -35.50
N LEU A 18 -8.15 5.31 -34.55
CA LEU A 18 -8.07 5.78 -33.16
C LEU A 18 -6.68 6.34 -32.81
N PHE A 19 -5.82 6.59 -33.81
CA PHE A 19 -4.42 6.96 -33.56
C PHE A 19 -4.29 8.17 -32.62
N LEU A 20 -5.08 9.22 -32.86
CA LEU A 20 -5.03 10.43 -32.06
C LEU A 20 -5.49 10.18 -30.62
N GLN A 21 -6.54 9.38 -30.42
CA GLN A 21 -7.05 9.03 -29.09
C GLN A 21 -6.03 8.17 -28.33
N MET A 22 -5.45 7.15 -28.99
CA MET A 22 -4.46 6.25 -28.39
C MET A 22 -3.18 6.99 -28.02
N ALA A 23 -2.65 7.81 -28.92
CA ALA A 23 -1.45 8.61 -28.67
C ALA A 23 -1.70 9.70 -27.61
N GLY A 24 -2.86 10.37 -27.66
CA GLY A 24 -3.24 11.37 -26.67
C GLY A 24 -3.39 10.80 -25.27
N LEU A 25 -4.13 9.69 -25.14
CA LEU A 25 -4.30 8.99 -23.86
C LEU A 25 -2.98 8.37 -23.37
N GLY A 26 -2.15 7.87 -24.28
CA GLY A 26 -0.81 7.36 -23.99
C GLY A 26 0.09 8.42 -23.37
N ASN A 27 0.18 9.59 -24.00
CA ASN A 27 0.94 10.73 -23.47
C ASN A 27 0.37 11.24 -22.15
N PHE A 28 -0.95 11.33 -22.01
CA PHE A 28 -1.59 11.71 -20.75
C PHE A 28 -1.23 10.75 -19.61
N ALA A 29 -1.34 9.43 -19.83
CA ALA A 29 -1.02 8.41 -18.83
C ALA A 29 0.45 8.44 -18.40
N LYS A 30 1.38 8.61 -19.35
CA LYS A 30 2.81 8.79 -19.03
C LYS A 30 3.06 10.08 -18.27
N GLY A 31 2.44 11.19 -18.67
CA GLY A 31 2.55 12.48 -17.99
C GLY A 31 2.11 12.38 -16.52
N MET A 32 0.95 11.78 -16.27
CA MET A 32 0.45 11.51 -14.91
C MET A 32 1.42 10.66 -14.09
N ALA A 33 1.98 9.60 -14.67
CA ALA A 33 2.94 8.74 -13.99
C ALA A 33 4.23 9.50 -13.62
N VAL A 34 4.76 10.33 -14.52
CA VAL A 34 5.95 11.15 -14.26
C VAL A 34 5.69 12.19 -13.18
N VAL A 35 4.52 12.85 -13.20
CA VAL A 35 4.14 13.81 -12.15
C VAL A 35 4.06 13.12 -10.79
N ALA A 36 3.42 11.95 -10.71
CA ALA A 36 3.33 11.17 -9.47
C ALA A 36 4.73 10.78 -8.94
N ALA A 37 5.61 10.26 -9.82
CA ALA A 37 6.97 9.89 -9.45
C ALA A 37 7.81 11.09 -8.97
N ARG A 38 7.63 12.27 -9.57
CA ARG A 38 8.31 13.49 -9.13
C ARG A 38 7.78 14.00 -7.78
N ALA A 39 6.48 13.89 -7.54
CA ALA A 39 5.86 14.33 -6.30
C ALA A 39 6.34 13.52 -5.08
N THR A 40 6.65 12.23 -5.26
CA THR A 40 7.14 11.36 -4.18
C THR A 40 8.64 11.48 -3.94
N ARG A 41 9.40 11.97 -4.93
CA ARG A 41 10.87 12.01 -4.89
C ARG A 41 11.44 12.85 -3.75
N LEU A 42 10.91 14.06 -3.53
CA LEU A 42 11.40 14.94 -2.47
C LEU A 42 11.12 14.39 -1.05
N PRO A 43 9.87 13.98 -0.71
CA PRO A 43 9.60 13.31 0.56
C PRO A 43 10.49 12.07 0.80
N LEU A 44 10.74 11.27 -0.25
CA LEU A 44 11.64 10.12 -0.16
C LEU A 44 13.08 10.53 0.15
N TYR A 45 13.66 11.48 -0.58
CA TYR A 45 15.01 11.97 -0.26
C TYR A 45 15.09 12.61 1.14
N SER A 46 14.04 13.33 1.55
CA SER A 46 13.95 13.88 2.91
C SER A 46 13.98 12.78 3.98
N SER A 47 13.32 11.64 3.74
CA SER A 47 13.34 10.51 4.67
C SER A 47 14.71 9.83 4.81
N PHE A 48 15.58 9.98 3.80
CA PHE A 48 16.95 9.45 3.82
C PHE A 48 18.01 10.49 4.20
N ALA A 49 17.65 11.77 4.20
CA ALA A 49 18.58 12.83 4.56
C ALA A 49 18.97 12.74 6.05
N LYS A 50 20.24 12.96 6.32
CA LYS A 50 20.83 13.05 7.66
C LYS A 50 21.57 14.38 7.76
N GLU A 51 21.36 15.11 8.85
CA GLU A 51 22.17 16.28 9.21
C GLU A 51 22.36 17.30 8.06
N GLY A 52 21.25 17.79 7.49
CA GLY A 52 21.30 18.87 6.48
C GLY A 52 21.82 18.47 5.09
N ASN A 53 22.11 17.19 4.85
CA ASN A 53 22.65 16.71 3.56
C ASN A 53 21.59 16.52 2.44
N LEU A 54 20.36 17.00 2.62
CA LEU A 54 19.27 16.79 1.66
C LEU A 54 19.61 17.30 0.25
N SER A 55 20.27 18.46 0.16
CA SER A 55 20.68 19.04 -1.12
C SER A 55 21.73 18.20 -1.85
N ASP A 56 22.70 17.63 -1.13
CA ASP A 56 23.72 16.74 -1.68
C ASP A 56 23.09 15.42 -2.18
N LEU A 57 22.20 14.83 -1.37
CA LEU A 57 21.50 13.61 -1.73
C LEU A 57 20.64 13.80 -2.99
N PHE A 58 19.90 14.92 -3.04
CA PHE A 58 19.11 15.28 -4.21
C PHE A 58 19.99 15.49 -5.45
N ALA A 59 21.07 16.26 -5.33
CA ALA A 59 21.98 16.54 -6.44
C ALA A 59 22.61 15.25 -7.02
N LYS A 60 23.07 14.34 -6.15
CA LYS A 60 23.60 13.03 -6.57
C LYS A 60 22.54 12.18 -7.26
N GLY A 61 21.34 12.14 -6.70
CA GLY A 61 20.21 11.41 -7.26
C GLY A 61 19.81 11.91 -8.65
N GLU A 62 19.70 13.24 -8.84
CA GLU A 62 19.40 13.85 -10.13
C GLU A 62 20.51 13.65 -11.16
N ALA A 63 21.78 13.73 -10.75
CA ALA A 63 22.92 13.49 -11.64
C ALA A 63 22.91 12.05 -12.16
N ILE A 64 22.72 11.06 -11.28
CA ILE A 64 22.60 9.64 -11.64
C ILE A 64 21.39 9.45 -12.56
N SER A 65 20.24 10.01 -12.20
CA SER A 65 19.01 9.94 -12.99
C SER A 65 19.20 10.47 -14.42
N THR A 66 19.93 11.58 -14.57
CA THR A 66 20.20 12.19 -15.87
C THR A 66 21.18 11.35 -16.69
N LEU A 67 22.25 10.83 -16.08
CA LEU A 67 23.20 9.94 -16.73
C LEU A 67 22.50 8.71 -17.31
N PHE A 68 21.72 8.00 -16.49
CA PHE A 68 20.99 6.82 -16.93
C PHE A 68 19.90 7.14 -17.96
N ASN A 69 19.28 8.33 -17.90
CA ASN A 69 18.35 8.78 -18.93
C ASN A 69 19.05 8.95 -20.29
N VAL A 70 20.24 9.56 -20.33
CA VAL A 70 21.03 9.70 -21.57
C VAL A 70 21.44 8.34 -22.13
N VAL A 71 21.93 7.44 -21.27
CA VAL A 71 22.27 6.07 -21.65
C VAL A 71 21.05 5.33 -22.19
N GLY A 72 19.90 5.45 -21.51
CA GLY A 72 18.63 4.85 -21.92
C GLY A 72 18.13 5.37 -23.27
N ILE A 73 18.26 6.67 -23.55
CA ILE A 73 17.93 7.26 -24.86
C ILE A 73 18.84 6.66 -25.94
N GLY A 74 20.16 6.57 -25.69
CA GLY A 74 21.10 5.97 -26.64
C GLY A 74 20.77 4.52 -26.97
N ALA A 75 20.51 3.71 -25.94
CA ALA A 75 20.07 2.32 -26.11
C ALA A 75 18.72 2.24 -26.84
N GLY A 76 17.77 3.11 -26.50
CA GLY A 76 16.45 3.19 -27.12
C GLY A 76 16.53 3.54 -28.61
N ILE A 77 17.37 4.50 -29.01
CA ILE A 77 17.60 4.85 -30.42
C ILE A 77 18.21 3.67 -31.17
N SER A 78 19.22 3.00 -30.60
CA SER A 78 19.84 1.81 -31.21
C SER A 78 18.82 0.68 -31.40
N LEU A 79 17.93 0.46 -30.44
CA LEU A 79 16.87 -0.54 -30.53
C LEU A 79 15.79 -0.14 -31.54
N ALA A 80 15.43 1.14 -31.59
CA ALA A 80 14.50 1.73 -32.55
C ALA A 80 14.97 1.56 -34.00
N SER A 81 16.26 1.80 -34.26
CA SER A 81 16.85 1.72 -35.60
C SER A 81 17.13 0.28 -36.07
N THR A 82 17.13 -0.69 -35.16
CA THR A 82 17.39 -2.11 -35.46
C THR A 82 16.10 -2.93 -35.41
N ILE A 83 15.79 -3.53 -34.26
CA ILE A 83 14.71 -4.52 -34.08
C ILE A 83 13.34 -3.86 -34.22
N CYS A 84 13.18 -2.65 -33.67
CA CYS A 84 11.92 -1.91 -33.68
C CYS A 84 11.67 -1.11 -34.97
N SER A 85 12.46 -1.35 -36.03
CA SER A 85 12.17 -0.84 -37.38
C SER A 85 10.89 -1.46 -37.96
N SER A 86 10.55 -2.68 -37.54
CA SER A 86 9.33 -3.39 -37.94
C SER A 86 8.24 -3.32 -36.86
N MET A 87 6.97 -3.44 -37.26
CA MET A 87 5.84 -3.50 -36.33
C MET A 87 5.94 -4.73 -35.41
N GLN A 88 6.30 -5.88 -35.98
CA GLN A 88 6.46 -7.12 -35.22
C GLN A 88 7.54 -6.98 -34.14
N GLY A 89 8.67 -6.34 -34.46
CA GLY A 89 9.72 -6.05 -33.48
C GLY A 89 9.22 -5.17 -32.34
N LYS A 90 8.48 -4.09 -32.63
CA LYS A 90 7.90 -3.22 -31.59
C LYS A 90 6.95 -3.97 -30.66
N VAL A 91 6.07 -4.81 -31.21
CA VAL A 91 5.08 -5.59 -30.44
C VAL A 91 5.74 -6.67 -29.58
N ILE A 92 6.92 -7.18 -29.95
CA ILE A 92 7.68 -8.15 -29.14
C ILE A 92 8.52 -7.43 -28.08
N VAL A 93 9.25 -6.38 -28.46
CA VAL A 93 10.21 -5.70 -27.59
C VAL A 93 9.50 -4.89 -26.51
N ALA A 94 8.39 -4.22 -26.83
CA ALA A 94 7.72 -3.34 -25.86
C ALA A 94 7.20 -4.07 -24.61
N PRO A 95 6.52 -5.24 -24.71
CA PRO A 95 6.16 -6.03 -23.53
C PRO A 95 7.38 -6.50 -22.72
N VAL A 96 8.47 -6.92 -23.37
CA VAL A 96 9.69 -7.35 -22.68
C VAL A 96 10.29 -6.19 -21.88
N LEU A 97 10.43 -5.01 -22.49
CA LEU A 97 10.90 -3.82 -21.79
C LEU A 97 9.95 -3.39 -20.68
N SER A 98 8.63 -3.55 -20.86
CA SER A 98 7.65 -3.25 -19.82
C SER A 98 7.77 -4.19 -18.63
N VAL A 99 7.95 -5.50 -18.84
CA VAL A 99 8.21 -6.47 -17.76
C VAL A 99 9.49 -6.12 -17.02
N LEU A 100 10.57 -5.78 -17.74
CA LEU A 100 11.84 -5.36 -17.13
C LEU A 100 11.69 -4.05 -16.35
N HIS A 101 10.93 -3.09 -16.86
CA HIS A 101 10.65 -1.82 -16.18
C HIS A 101 9.87 -2.07 -14.89
N ILE A 102 8.77 -2.83 -14.94
CA ILE A 102 7.96 -3.17 -13.76
C ILE A 102 8.79 -3.93 -12.73
N TYR A 103 9.61 -4.90 -13.16
CA TYR A 103 10.51 -5.63 -12.27
C TYR A 103 11.53 -4.70 -11.59
N SER A 104 12.12 -3.77 -12.34
CA SER A 104 13.07 -2.79 -11.80
C SER A 104 12.41 -1.87 -10.76
N VAL A 105 11.18 -1.44 -11.01
CA VAL A 105 10.39 -0.64 -10.05
C VAL A 105 10.07 -1.44 -8.78
N ILE A 106 9.74 -2.73 -8.90
CA ILE A 106 9.52 -3.60 -7.75
C ILE A 106 10.79 -3.72 -6.90
N GLU A 107 11.95 -3.93 -7.53
CA GLU A 107 13.22 -4.03 -6.82
C GLU A 107 13.65 -2.69 -6.21
N GLU A 108 13.40 -1.57 -6.89
CA GLU A 108 13.61 -0.22 -6.34
C GLU A 108 12.80 -0.01 -5.05
N MET A 109 11.51 -0.36 -5.08
CA MET A 109 10.65 -0.27 -3.89
C MET A 109 11.09 -1.20 -2.76
N ARG A 110 11.61 -2.40 -3.08
CA ARG A 110 12.18 -3.32 -2.08
C ARG A 110 13.51 -2.82 -1.51
N ALA A 111 14.34 -2.14 -2.31
CA ALA A 111 15.60 -1.60 -1.84
C ALA A 111 15.42 -0.55 -0.72
N VAL A 112 14.24 0.06 -0.63
CA VAL A 112 13.86 1.08 0.35
C VAL A 112 12.82 0.50 1.32
N PRO A 113 13.23 -0.21 2.39
CA PRO A 113 12.29 -0.75 3.36
C PRO A 113 11.60 0.40 4.12
N VAL A 114 10.31 0.59 3.86
CA VAL A 114 9.50 1.61 4.53
C VAL A 114 8.97 1.05 5.84
N ASN A 115 9.26 1.74 6.94
CA ASN A 115 8.90 1.34 8.29
C ASN A 115 7.59 1.97 8.81
N THR A 116 6.86 2.67 7.95
CA THR A 116 5.52 3.19 8.23
C THR A 116 4.47 2.11 7.95
N LEU A 117 3.48 2.02 8.84
CA LEU A 117 2.36 1.10 8.71
C LEU A 117 1.41 1.51 7.58
N ASN A 118 0.92 0.51 6.85
CA ASN A 118 -0.20 0.62 5.90
C ASN A 118 -1.12 -0.60 6.11
N PRO A 119 -2.32 -0.67 5.51
CA PRO A 119 -3.24 -1.79 5.72
C PRO A 119 -2.62 -3.17 5.49
N GLN A 120 -1.84 -3.34 4.43
CA GLN A 120 -1.24 -4.62 4.08
C GLN A 120 -0.14 -5.04 5.06
N ARG A 121 0.81 -4.14 5.37
CA ARG A 121 1.88 -4.38 6.35
C ARG A 121 1.30 -4.66 7.72
N THR A 122 0.30 -3.88 8.13
CA THR A 122 -0.38 -4.04 9.42
C THR A 122 -1.00 -5.43 9.51
N ALA A 123 -1.76 -5.84 8.49
CA ALA A 123 -2.36 -7.16 8.44
C ALA A 123 -1.29 -8.29 8.48
N MET A 124 -0.17 -8.14 7.77
CA MET A 124 0.92 -9.13 7.79
C MET A 124 1.57 -9.25 9.16
N LEU A 125 1.83 -8.11 9.83
CA LEU A 125 2.45 -8.07 11.16
C LEU A 125 1.53 -8.67 12.23
N VAL A 126 0.23 -8.38 12.15
CA VAL A 126 -0.80 -8.93 13.04
C VAL A 126 -0.94 -10.43 12.83
N ALA A 127 -0.97 -10.89 11.57
CA ALA A 127 -1.00 -12.32 11.26
C ALA A 127 0.23 -13.07 11.79
N ASP A 128 1.44 -12.51 11.59
CA ASP A 128 2.68 -13.09 12.11
C ASP A 128 2.64 -13.20 13.65
N PHE A 129 2.13 -12.17 14.32
CA PHE A 129 2.03 -12.13 15.78
C PHE A 129 1.02 -13.13 16.32
N VAL A 130 -0.21 -13.11 15.81
CA VAL A 130 -1.29 -13.99 16.27
C VAL A 130 -0.95 -15.45 16.02
N LYS A 131 -0.29 -15.78 14.91
CA LYS A 131 0.07 -17.17 14.58
C LYS A 131 1.35 -17.66 15.25
N MET A 132 2.38 -16.83 15.33
CA MET A 132 3.74 -17.27 15.65
C MET A 132 4.34 -16.57 16.88
N GLY A 133 3.68 -15.54 17.42
CA GLY A 133 4.23 -14.69 18.47
C GLY A 133 5.47 -13.92 18.04
N LYS A 134 5.64 -13.66 16.74
CA LYS A 134 6.84 -13.03 16.16
C LYS A 134 6.46 -11.85 15.28
N ILE A 135 7.41 -10.93 15.11
CA ILE A 135 7.28 -9.74 14.27
C ILE A 135 8.44 -9.68 13.28
N SER A 136 8.09 -9.55 12.00
CA SER A 136 9.05 -9.30 10.92
C SER A 136 9.56 -7.86 10.95
N SER A 137 10.84 -7.63 10.64
CA SER A 137 11.35 -6.27 10.44
C SER A 137 10.89 -5.71 9.08
N PRO A 138 10.95 -4.38 8.85
CA PRO A 138 10.67 -3.81 7.53
C PRO A 138 11.54 -4.42 6.41
N ALA A 139 12.79 -4.78 6.70
CA ALA A 139 13.71 -5.40 5.74
C ALA A 139 13.37 -6.85 5.41
N ASP A 140 12.72 -7.58 6.33
CA ASP A 140 12.25 -8.95 6.10
C ASP A 140 10.89 -8.94 5.38
N LEU A 141 10.03 -7.99 5.74
CA LEU A 141 8.64 -7.93 5.28
C LEU A 141 8.53 -7.46 3.82
N ARG A 142 9.46 -6.64 3.32
CA ARG A 142 9.45 -6.07 1.96
C ARG A 142 9.28 -7.07 0.80
N TYR A 143 9.74 -8.31 0.97
CA TYR A 143 9.64 -9.35 -0.08
C TYR A 143 8.32 -10.10 -0.05
N ARG A 144 7.58 -9.99 1.05
CA ARG A 144 6.26 -10.59 1.24
C ARG A 144 5.13 -9.61 0.84
N GLU A 145 5.43 -8.32 0.70
CA GLU A 145 4.49 -7.33 0.18
C GLU A 145 4.16 -7.60 -1.30
N ASP A 146 2.87 -7.61 -1.62
CA ASP A 146 2.38 -7.57 -2.99
C ASP A 146 2.30 -6.11 -3.44
N LEU A 147 3.25 -5.71 -4.28
CA LEU A 147 3.33 -4.36 -4.83
C LEU A 147 2.55 -4.19 -6.14
N LEU A 148 2.16 -5.28 -6.80
CA LEU A 148 1.47 -5.23 -8.09
C LEU A 148 -0.05 -5.19 -7.91
N PHE A 149 -0.55 -5.99 -6.97
CA PHE A 149 -1.98 -6.12 -6.69
C PHE A 149 -2.26 -5.90 -5.19
N PRO A 150 -2.04 -4.66 -4.70
CA PRO A 150 -2.35 -4.33 -3.32
C PRO A 150 -3.86 -4.49 -3.07
N GLY A 151 -4.22 -5.02 -1.90
CA GLY A 151 -5.62 -5.20 -1.49
C GLY A 151 -6.02 -6.64 -1.20
N HIS A 152 -5.11 -7.61 -1.28
CA HIS A 152 -5.36 -8.94 -0.73
C HIS A 152 -5.57 -8.87 0.78
N LEU A 153 -6.76 -9.29 1.24
CA LEU A 153 -7.12 -9.32 2.64
C LEU A 153 -6.57 -10.58 3.29
N ILE A 154 -5.83 -10.41 4.38
CA ILE A 154 -5.17 -11.51 5.08
C ILE A 154 -6.15 -12.13 6.07
N GLU A 155 -6.43 -13.42 5.89
CA GLU A 155 -7.45 -14.15 6.69
C GLU A 155 -7.10 -14.14 8.17
N ASP A 156 -5.84 -14.41 8.50
CA ASP A 156 -5.35 -14.51 9.88
C ASP A 156 -5.28 -13.17 10.61
N ALA A 157 -5.51 -12.07 9.88
CA ALA A 157 -5.58 -10.72 10.41
C ALA A 157 -7.01 -10.16 10.32
N GLY A 158 -8.03 -11.05 10.33
CA GLY A 158 -9.44 -10.67 10.39
C GLY A 158 -10.03 -10.14 9.09
N LYS A 159 -9.35 -10.30 7.94
CA LYS A 159 -9.74 -9.77 6.63
C LYS A 159 -10.15 -8.30 6.71
N VAL A 160 -9.34 -7.45 7.33
CA VAL A 160 -9.72 -6.06 7.59
C VAL A 160 -9.55 -5.18 6.35
N LYS A 161 -10.59 -4.41 6.02
CA LYS A 161 -10.60 -3.36 5.00
C LYS A 161 -10.76 -1.99 5.66
N VAL A 162 -9.85 -1.07 5.37
CA VAL A 162 -9.87 0.30 5.94
C VAL A 162 -10.28 1.32 4.90
N GLY A 163 -10.83 2.43 5.39
CA GLY A 163 -10.91 3.66 4.63
C GLY A 163 -12.20 3.84 3.84
N ARG A 164 -13.27 3.15 4.28
CA ARG A 164 -14.63 3.38 3.78
C ARG A 164 -15.36 4.42 4.65
N PRO A 165 -16.27 5.22 4.07
CA PRO A 165 -17.07 6.17 4.84
C PRO A 165 -17.94 5.48 5.88
N LEU A 166 -18.00 6.04 7.10
CA LEU A 166 -18.76 5.46 8.22
C LEU A 166 -20.24 5.16 7.85
N HIS A 167 -20.88 6.05 7.10
CA HIS A 167 -22.27 5.90 6.69
C HIS A 167 -22.53 4.74 5.72
N GLU A 168 -21.50 4.28 4.98
CA GLU A 168 -21.58 3.07 4.16
C GLU A 168 -21.31 1.80 4.96
N VAL A 169 -20.54 1.93 6.04
CA VAL A 169 -20.07 0.80 6.84
C VAL A 169 -21.09 0.43 7.90
N ALA A 170 -21.72 1.37 8.59
CA ALA A 170 -22.63 1.05 9.69
C ALA A 170 -23.82 2.00 9.82
N LYS A 171 -24.91 1.45 10.36
CA LYS A 171 -26.06 2.23 10.82
C LYS A 171 -25.70 3.02 12.09
N PRO A 172 -26.29 4.21 12.31
CA PRO A 172 -26.03 5.01 13.50
C PRO A 172 -26.27 4.29 14.83
N SER A 173 -27.19 3.32 14.88
CA SER A 173 -27.46 2.52 16.08
C SER A 173 -26.27 1.63 16.46
N LYS A 174 -25.75 0.85 15.49
CA LYS A 174 -24.60 -0.05 15.69
C LYS A 174 -23.33 0.71 16.07
N PHE A 175 -23.16 1.91 15.50
CA PHE A 175 -22.07 2.80 15.86
C PHE A 175 -22.18 3.34 17.30
N ARG A 176 -23.40 3.68 17.75
CA ARG A 176 -23.65 4.10 19.13
C ARG A 176 -23.39 2.97 20.12
N GLU A 177 -23.90 1.77 19.83
CA GLU A 177 -23.66 0.58 20.65
C GLU A 177 -22.16 0.29 20.81
N TRP A 178 -21.38 0.41 19.73
CA TRP A 178 -19.92 0.28 19.81
C TRP A 178 -19.29 1.32 20.74
N ARG A 179 -19.71 2.58 20.62
CA ARG A 179 -19.19 3.68 21.43
C ARG A 179 -19.55 3.55 22.91
N ASP A 180 -20.71 2.95 23.20
CA ASP A 180 -21.11 2.63 24.57
C ASP A 180 -20.26 1.49 25.17
N MET A 181 -19.78 0.55 24.35
CA MET A 181 -18.91 -0.56 24.79
C MET A 181 -17.43 -0.18 24.89
N PHE A 182 -16.92 0.61 23.94
CA PHE A 182 -15.50 0.98 23.82
C PHE A 182 -15.35 2.50 23.70
N PRO A 183 -15.60 3.26 24.78
CA PRO A 183 -15.64 4.72 24.73
C PRO A 183 -14.28 5.36 24.45
N ASP A 184 -13.17 4.71 24.82
CA ASP A 184 -11.82 5.24 24.69
C ASP A 184 -11.15 4.91 23.34
N GLU A 185 -11.77 4.05 22.53
CA GLU A 185 -11.18 3.57 21.29
C GLU A 185 -11.50 4.47 20.08
N LYS A 186 -10.46 4.78 19.31
CA LYS A 186 -10.54 5.66 18.12
C LYS A 186 -10.77 4.90 16.82
N PHE A 187 -11.20 3.66 16.92
CA PHE A 187 -11.55 2.82 15.78
C PHE A 187 -12.92 2.20 15.97
N PHE A 188 -13.55 1.86 14.85
CA PHE A 188 -14.83 1.18 14.80
C PHE A 188 -14.71 -0.02 13.86
N LEU A 189 -15.17 -1.20 14.31
CA LEU A 189 -15.23 -2.39 13.48
C LEU A 189 -16.68 -2.73 13.13
N ASN A 190 -16.92 -3.01 11.86
CA ASN A 190 -18.14 -3.69 11.43
C ASN A 190 -17.78 -4.95 10.64
N HIS A 191 -18.16 -6.09 11.17
CA HIS A 191 -17.99 -7.37 10.50
C HIS A 191 -19.07 -7.55 9.44
N GLY A 192 -18.64 -7.74 8.20
CA GLY A 192 -19.49 -8.19 7.10
C GLY A 192 -19.23 -9.66 6.76
N SER A 193 -20.03 -10.21 5.85
CA SER A 193 -19.96 -11.62 5.46
C SER A 193 -18.65 -12.01 4.74
N GLN A 194 -17.94 -11.06 4.13
CA GLN A 194 -16.70 -11.32 3.37
C GLN A 194 -15.44 -10.72 4.01
N TRP A 195 -15.57 -9.61 4.74
CA TRP A 195 -14.46 -8.89 5.35
C TRP A 195 -14.93 -8.07 6.55
N THR A 196 -13.98 -7.59 7.35
CA THR A 196 -14.25 -6.69 8.47
C THR A 196 -13.93 -5.26 8.02
N ASP A 197 -14.92 -4.39 7.98
CA ASP A 197 -14.67 -2.96 7.73
C ASP A 197 -14.17 -2.30 9.01
N MET A 198 -13.04 -1.59 8.92
CA MET A 198 -12.53 -0.77 10.01
C MET A 198 -12.53 0.70 9.60
N VAL A 199 -13.14 1.53 10.44
CA VAL A 199 -13.18 2.98 10.27
C VAL A 199 -12.40 3.62 11.41
N LEU A 200 -11.49 4.53 11.06
CA LEU A 200 -10.65 5.24 12.03
C LEU A 200 -11.19 6.65 12.25
N GLU A 201 -11.09 7.11 13.49
CA GLU A 201 -11.33 8.50 13.84
C GLU A 201 -10.25 9.40 13.24
N GLN A 202 -10.57 10.67 12.99
CA GLN A 202 -9.60 11.65 12.49
C GLN A 202 -8.37 11.78 13.39
N SER A 203 -8.55 11.65 14.71
CA SER A 203 -7.48 11.71 15.72
C SER A 203 -6.73 10.39 15.94
N ALA A 204 -7.08 9.33 15.21
CA ALA A 204 -6.48 8.00 15.35
C ALA A 204 -5.02 7.96 14.87
N THR A 205 -4.18 7.28 15.64
CA THR A 205 -2.77 7.00 15.36
C THR A 205 -2.62 5.62 14.70
N GLY A 206 -1.39 5.24 14.38
CA GLY A 206 -1.14 3.85 13.95
C GLY A 206 -1.34 2.82 15.05
N GLU A 207 -1.22 3.20 16.32
CA GLU A 207 -1.48 2.33 17.46
C GLU A 207 -2.97 2.00 17.58
N ASP A 208 -3.85 2.98 17.37
CA ASP A 208 -5.30 2.77 17.30
C ASP A 208 -5.67 1.81 16.15
N ALA A 209 -5.01 1.94 15.00
CA ALA A 209 -5.21 1.01 13.89
C ALA A 209 -4.74 -0.42 14.24
N LEU A 210 -3.57 -0.55 14.90
CA LEU A 210 -3.05 -1.84 15.35
C LEU A 210 -3.99 -2.54 16.34
N ARG A 211 -4.56 -1.79 17.29
CA ARG A 211 -5.57 -2.29 18.24
C ARG A 211 -6.78 -2.85 17.49
N GLY A 212 -7.34 -2.07 16.57
CA GLY A 212 -8.49 -2.52 15.78
C GLY A 212 -8.21 -3.76 14.93
N TRP A 213 -7.01 -3.88 14.37
CA TRP A 213 -6.61 -5.09 13.64
C TRP A 213 -6.48 -6.32 14.55
N LEU A 214 -5.93 -6.18 15.76
CA LEU A 214 -5.84 -7.29 16.71
C LEU A 214 -7.23 -7.75 17.16
N VAL A 215 -8.12 -6.81 17.49
CA VAL A 215 -9.51 -7.14 17.83
C VAL A 215 -10.17 -7.90 16.67
N ALA A 216 -10.01 -7.42 15.43
CA ALA A 216 -10.56 -8.10 14.26
C ALA A 216 -9.95 -9.51 14.04
N ALA A 217 -8.65 -9.68 14.27
CA ALA A 217 -7.97 -10.96 14.15
C ALA A 217 -8.48 -11.98 15.20
N TYR A 218 -8.53 -11.58 16.48
CA TYR A 218 -9.03 -12.45 17.55
C TYR A 218 -10.53 -12.77 17.40
N ALA A 219 -11.32 -11.79 17.00
CA ALA A 219 -12.72 -11.97 16.64
C ALA A 219 -12.90 -13.05 15.55
N SER A 220 -12.10 -12.99 14.48
CA SER A 220 -12.17 -13.94 13.36
C SER A 220 -11.70 -15.36 13.71
N SER A 221 -10.83 -15.50 14.71
CA SER A 221 -10.33 -16.80 15.17
C SER A 221 -11.39 -17.62 15.94
N THR A 222 -12.39 -16.93 16.49
CA THR A 222 -13.52 -17.54 17.19
C THR A 222 -14.53 -18.02 16.16
N LYS A 223 -14.62 -19.34 15.91
CA LYS A 223 -15.41 -20.01 14.85
C LYS A 223 -16.95 -19.83 14.89
N GLN A 224 -17.48 -18.68 15.33
CA GLN A 224 -18.89 -18.34 15.18
C GLN A 224 -19.13 -17.69 13.82
N SER A 225 -20.27 -18.02 13.21
CA SER A 225 -20.67 -17.55 11.87
C SER A 225 -20.58 -16.03 11.74
N LEU A 226 -19.98 -15.57 10.65
CA LEU A 226 -19.64 -14.18 10.30
C LEU A 226 -20.83 -13.20 10.18
N ASP A 227 -22.08 -13.65 10.40
CA ASP A 227 -23.27 -12.89 10.02
C ASP A 227 -23.80 -11.94 11.10
N ASP A 228 -23.34 -12.04 12.34
CA ASP A 228 -23.42 -10.96 13.33
C ASP A 228 -22.49 -11.32 14.48
N MET A 229 -21.44 -10.53 14.70
CA MET A 229 -20.54 -10.74 15.83
C MET A 229 -21.34 -10.58 17.12
N ASN A 230 -21.49 -11.68 17.85
CA ASN A 230 -22.04 -11.68 19.19
C ASN A 230 -21.24 -10.67 20.04
N PRO A 231 -21.88 -9.70 20.72
CA PRO A 231 -21.19 -8.72 21.57
C PRO A 231 -20.19 -9.36 22.54
N ASN A 232 -20.48 -10.58 23.02
CA ASN A 232 -19.58 -11.33 23.89
C ASN A 232 -18.27 -11.75 23.20
N VAL A 233 -18.30 -12.14 21.93
CA VAL A 233 -17.09 -12.52 21.17
C VAL A 233 -16.23 -11.30 20.92
N LEU A 234 -16.87 -10.17 20.60
CA LEU A 234 -16.17 -8.91 20.41
C LEU A 234 -15.50 -8.43 21.70
N PHE A 235 -16.20 -8.55 22.83
CA PHE A 235 -15.66 -8.22 24.14
C PHE A 235 -14.48 -9.12 24.52
N GLN A 236 -14.58 -10.45 24.30
CA GLN A 236 -13.46 -11.37 24.51
C GLN A 236 -12.25 -11.04 23.63
N ALA A 237 -12.48 -10.74 22.34
CA ALA A 237 -11.42 -10.35 21.42
C ALA A 237 -10.74 -9.03 21.86
N TYR A 238 -11.51 -8.11 22.45
CA TYR A 238 -10.99 -6.88 23.03
C TYR A 238 -10.13 -7.13 24.28
N GLU A 239 -10.60 -7.97 25.21
CA GLU A 239 -9.82 -8.33 26.41
C GLU A 239 -8.50 -9.02 26.05
N GLU A 240 -8.53 -9.93 25.07
CA GLU A 240 -7.32 -10.57 24.55
C GLU A 240 -6.36 -9.54 23.94
N MET A 241 -6.88 -8.64 23.09
CA MET A 241 -6.09 -7.55 22.51
C MET A 241 -5.42 -6.69 23.59
N GLU A 242 -6.16 -6.23 24.61
CA GLU A 242 -5.60 -5.44 25.71
C GLU A 242 -4.46 -6.16 26.43
N SER A 243 -4.62 -7.47 26.65
CA SER A 243 -3.61 -8.27 27.35
C SER A 243 -2.28 -8.37 26.58
N VAL A 244 -2.34 -8.47 25.25
CA VAL A 244 -1.15 -8.66 24.39
C VAL A 244 -0.59 -7.37 23.83
N PHE A 245 -1.36 -6.28 23.80
CA PHE A 245 -1.00 -5.05 23.09
C PHE A 245 0.34 -4.44 23.54
N PRO A 246 0.66 -4.36 24.85
CA PRO A 246 1.95 -3.81 25.28
C PRO A 246 3.16 -4.60 24.76
N GLN A 247 3.04 -5.94 24.74
CA GLN A 247 4.09 -6.82 24.21
C GLN A 247 4.21 -6.67 22.69
N PHE A 248 3.08 -6.67 21.98
CA PHE A 248 3.04 -6.49 20.53
C PHE A 248 3.66 -5.16 20.10
N LEU A 249 3.30 -4.07 20.78
CA LEU A 249 3.82 -2.73 20.51
C LEU A 249 5.33 -2.65 20.76
N SER A 250 5.80 -3.20 21.88
CA SER A 250 7.23 -3.27 22.21
C SER A 250 8.02 -4.05 21.14
N LEU A 251 7.49 -5.18 20.68
CA LEU A 251 8.12 -5.96 19.61
C LEU A 251 8.19 -5.19 18.29
N LEU A 252 7.12 -4.50 17.88
CA LEU A 252 7.11 -3.67 16.67
C LEU A 252 8.17 -2.56 16.73
N GLN A 253 8.21 -1.81 17.83
CA GLN A 253 9.17 -0.73 18.03
C GLN A 253 10.62 -1.25 18.06
N SER A 254 10.86 -2.39 18.73
CA SER A 254 12.19 -3.03 18.76
C SER A 254 12.67 -3.48 17.37
N LYS A 255 11.74 -3.75 16.44
CA LYS A 255 12.02 -4.10 15.04
C LYS A 255 12.10 -2.88 14.11
N GLY A 256 11.93 -1.67 14.64
CA GLY A 256 12.11 -0.41 13.92
C GLY A 256 10.85 0.12 13.22
N TRP A 257 9.66 -0.38 13.55
CA TRP A 257 8.40 0.12 13.00
C TRP A 257 7.98 1.44 13.66
N HIS A 258 7.49 2.39 12.85
CA HIS A 258 6.84 3.61 13.34
C HIS A 258 5.37 3.33 13.65
N THR A 259 5.05 3.12 14.92
CA THR A 259 3.71 2.75 15.40
C THR A 259 2.79 3.96 15.53
N ASP A 260 3.33 5.16 15.68
CA ASP A 260 2.59 6.41 15.75
C ASP A 260 1.90 6.78 14.43
N ARG A 261 2.39 6.25 13.29
CA ARG A 261 1.95 6.62 11.94
C ARG A 261 1.29 5.47 11.22
N PHE A 262 0.15 5.76 10.59
CA PHE A 262 -0.55 4.83 9.72
C PHE A 262 -1.04 5.51 8.45
N LEU A 263 -0.65 4.94 7.31
CA LEU A 263 -1.04 5.38 5.99
C LEU A 263 -2.29 4.62 5.55
N ASP A 264 -3.46 5.19 5.81
CA ASP A 264 -4.76 4.62 5.44
C ASP A 264 -5.03 4.59 3.92
N GLY A 265 -4.28 5.38 3.14
CA GLY A 265 -4.32 5.42 1.67
C GLY A 265 -5.53 6.14 1.07
N THR A 266 -6.68 6.14 1.75
CA THR A 266 -7.92 6.78 1.28
C THR A 266 -8.28 8.07 2.02
N GLY A 267 -7.64 8.37 3.16
CA GLY A 267 -7.89 9.57 3.97
C GLY A 267 -9.31 9.69 4.53
N THR A 268 -10.14 8.64 4.43
CA THR A 268 -11.53 8.68 4.89
C THR A 268 -11.58 8.30 6.36
N ARG A 269 -11.65 9.32 7.21
CA ARG A 269 -11.76 9.21 8.67
C ARG A 269 -13.02 9.91 9.15
N PHE A 270 -13.62 9.46 10.24
CA PHE A 270 -14.79 10.13 10.83
C PHE A 270 -14.36 11.16 11.88
N ALA A 271 -15.16 12.23 12.03
CA ALA A 271 -15.00 13.20 13.11
C ALA A 271 -15.71 12.69 14.38
N SER A 272 -15.09 12.92 15.54
CA SER A 272 -15.53 12.47 16.86
C SER A 272 -16.95 12.92 17.20
#